data_AF-A0A1Q7YK78-F1
#
_entry.id   AF-A0A1Q7YK78-F1
#
_cell.length_a   1.000
_cell.length_b   1.000
_cell.length_c   1.000
_cell.angle_alpha   90.00
_cell.angle_beta   90.00
_cell.angle_gamma   90.00
#
_symmetry.space_group_name_H-M   'P 1'
#
loop_
_entity.id
_entity.type
_entity.pdbx_description
1 polymer ?
#
loop_
_entity_poly.entity_id
_entity_poly.type
_entity_poly.pdbx_seq_one_letter_code
_entity_poly.pdbx_strand_id
1 'polypeptide(L)' 'MSQIITIDLPDDTKAALDDAVREEGVSQEEIVEKALKDYLFIRRFRNLRERMMAQSSEPYTDQDVFDKVS' A
#
# COMPACT_ATOMS: atom_id res chain seq x y z
N MET A 1 -6.13 -16.33 -10.98
CA MET A 1 -5.81 -16.14 -12.40
C MET A 1 -4.74 -15.07 -12.48
N SER A 2 -3.57 -15.40 -13.03
CA SER A 2 -2.48 -14.44 -13.26
C SER A 2 -2.74 -13.67 -14.56
N GLN A 3 -2.39 -12.39 -14.58
CA GLN A 3 -2.42 -11.54 -15.78
C GLN A 3 -1.04 -10.93 -15.98
N ILE A 4 -0.60 -10.88 -17.24
CA ILE A 4 0.69 -10.28 -17.61
C ILE A 4 0.46 -8.78 -17.82
N ILE A 5 1.29 -7.97 -17.18
CA ILE A 5 1.31 -6.52 -17.35
C ILE A 5 2.69 -6.16 -17.90
N THR A 6 2.73 -5.60 -19.10
CA THR A 6 3.95 -5.02 -19.67
C THR A 6 4.01 -3.55 -19.30
N ILE A 7 5.09 -3.14 -18.65
CA ILE A 7 5.34 -1.76 -18.25
C ILE A 7 6.65 -1.29 -18.85
N ASP A 8 6.70 -0.02 -19.24
CA ASP A 8 7.93 0.62 -19.64
C ASP A 8 8.51 1.35 -18.42
N LEU A 9 9.77 1.09 -18.10
CA LEU A 9 10.43 1.62 -16.93
C LEU A 9 11.64 2.46 -17.37
N PRO A 10 11.79 3.68 -16.84
CA PRO A 10 13.02 4.44 -17.00
C PRO A 10 14.26 3.65 -16.57
N ASP A 11 15.40 3.88 -17.25
CA ASP A 11 16.64 3.13 -17.05
C ASP A 11 17.14 3.17 -15.59
N ASP A 12 16.98 4.31 -14.92
CA ASP A 12 17.35 4.50 -13.52
C ASP A 12 16.51 3.64 -12.57
N THR A 13 15.20 3.56 -12.83
CA THR A 13 14.25 2.77 -12.05
C THR A 13 14.51 1.28 -12.24
N LYS A 14 14.84 0.87 -13.47
CA LYS A 14 15.22 -0.51 -13.78
C LYS A 14 16.52 -0.91 -13.08
N ALA A 15 17.53 -0.04 -13.11
CA ALA A 15 18.80 -0.31 -12.42
C ALA A 15 18.59 -0.46 -10.90
N ALA A 16 17.79 0.42 -10.28
CA ALA A 16 17.47 0.32 -8.86
C ALA A 16 16.71 -0.98 -8.52
N LEU A 17 15.81 -1.44 -9.40
CA LEU A 17 15.12 -2.71 -9.24
C LEU A 17 16.09 -3.90 -9.32
N ASP A 18 17.03 -3.88 -10.27
CA ASP A 18 18.05 -4.93 -10.43
C ASP A 18 18.98 -5.03 -9.23
N ASP A 19 19.36 -3.89 -8.63
CA ASP A 19 20.16 -3.87 -7.42
C ASP A 19 19.38 -4.42 -6.22
N ALA A 20 18.11 -4.04 -6.05
CA ALA A 20 17.25 -4.59 -5.00
C ALA A 20 17.08 -6.11 -5.11
N VAL A 21 16.90 -6.62 -6.34
CA VAL A 21 16.88 -8.07 -6.63
C VAL A 21 18.16 -8.76 -6.19
N ARG A 22 19.31 -8.13 -6.44
CA ARG A 22 20.62 -8.69 -6.06
C ARG A 22 20.82 -8.70 -4.54
N GLU A 23 20.37 -7.66 -3.85
CA GLU A 23 20.51 -7.52 -2.40
C GLU A 23 19.59 -8.47 -1.63
N GLU A 24 18.33 -8.59 -2.06
CA GLU A 24 17.31 -9.39 -1.38
C GLU A 24 17.30 -10.87 -1.82
N GLY A 25 17.91 -11.20 -2.96
CA GLY A 25 17.98 -12.56 -3.50
C GLY A 25 16.64 -13.10 -4.00
N VAL A 26 15.70 -12.20 -4.36
CA VAL A 26 14.35 -12.52 -4.85
C VAL A 26 14.21 -12.12 -6.32
N SER A 27 13.17 -12.61 -6.99
CA SER A 27 12.92 -12.26 -8.39
C SER A 27 12.40 -10.83 -8.57
N GLN A 28 12.63 -10.22 -9.75
CA GLN A 28 12.05 -8.92 -10.11
C GLN A 28 10.52 -8.92 -9.97
N GLU A 29 9.87 -10.02 -10.36
CA GLU A 29 8.42 -10.19 -10.32
C GLU A 29 7.90 -10.15 -8.88
N GLU A 30 8.58 -10.79 -7.93
CA GLU A 30 8.22 -10.76 -6.51
C GLU A 30 8.33 -9.36 -5.92
N ILE A 31 9.39 -8.61 -6.25
CA ILE A 31 9.54 -7.23 -5.79
C ILE A 31 8.41 -6.35 -6.35
N VAL A 32 8.12 -6.46 -7.65
CA VAL A 32 7.06 -5.69 -8.30
C VAL A 32 5.69 -6.05 -7.73
N GLU A 33 5.41 -7.33 -7.51
CA GLU A 33 4.16 -7.78 -6.90
C GLU A 33 4.00 -7.25 -5.48
N LYS A 34 5.06 -7.31 -4.67
CA LYS A 34 5.07 -6.78 -3.31
C LYS A 34 4.87 -5.28 -3.30
N ALA A 35 5.59 -4.53 -4.13
CA ALA A 35 5.47 -3.08 -4.24
C ALA A 35 4.04 -2.66 -4.64
N LEU A 36 3.42 -3.37 -5.60
CA LEU A 36 2.04 -3.12 -6.01
C LEU A 36 1.05 -3.40 -4.88
N LYS A 37 1.22 -4.51 -4.14
CA LYS A 37 0.39 -4.83 -2.97
C LYS A 37 0.49 -3.74 -1.90
N ASP A 38 1.71 -3.33 -1.56
CA ASP A 38 1.98 -2.31 -0.54
C ASP A 38 1.36 -0.96 -0.95
N TYR A 39 1.55 -0.54 -2.20
CA TYR A 39 0.95 0.68 -2.74
C TYR A 39 -0.59 0.66 -2.69
N LEU A 40 -1.20 -0.43 -3.16
CA LEU A 40 -2.66 -0.56 -3.18
C LEU A 40 -3.25 -0.64 -1.77
N PHE A 41 -2.56 -1.28 -0.84
CA PHE A 41 -2.97 -1.34 0.56
C PHE A 41 -3.00 0.06 1.17
N ILE A 42 -1.91 0.82 1.06
CA ILE A 42 -1.81 2.19 1.58
C ILE A 42 -2.88 3.08 0.94
N ARG A 43 -3.11 2.96 -0.38
CA ARG A 43 -4.15 3.72 -1.08
C ARG A 43 -5.55 3.40 -0.53
N ARG A 44 -5.88 2.12 -0.32
CA ARG A 44 -7.17 1.71 0.26
C ARG A 44 -7.33 2.24 1.68
N PHE A 45 -6.29 2.15 2.49
CA PHE A 45 -6.30 2.62 3.87
C PHE A 45 -6.53 4.15 3.94
N ARG A 46 -5.83 4.93 3.10
CA ARG A 46 -6.02 6.39 3.02
C ARG A 46 -7.45 6.75 2.63
N ASN A 47 -7.99 6.11 1.59
CA ASN A 47 -9.37 6.32 1.18
C ASN A 47 -10.39 5.96 2.27
N LEU A 48 -10.15 4.88 3.01
CA LEU A 48 -11.01 4.49 4.13
C LEU A 48 -10.96 5.55 5.24
N ARG A 49 -9.77 5.99 5.62
CA ARG A 49 -9.57 7.05 6.62
C ARG A 49 -10.30 8.33 6.23
N GLU A 50 -10.15 8.78 4.98
CA GLU A 50 -10.83 9.98 4.49
C GLU A 50 -12.35 9.85 4.61
N ARG A 51 -12.92 8.70 4.23
CA ARG A 51 -14.35 8.45 4.38
C ARG A 51 -14.81 8.44 5.83
N MET A 52 -14.03 7.85 6.73
CA MET A 52 -14.35 7.80 8.16
C MET A 52 -14.27 9.19 8.80
N MET A 53 -13.24 9.97 8.46
CA MET A 53 -13.07 11.34 8.93
C MET A 53 -14.14 12.29 8.38
N ALA A 54 -14.58 12.08 7.14
CA ALA A 54 -15.70 12.85 6.58
C ALA A 54 -17.04 12.56 7.27
N GLN A 55 -17.18 11.39 7.92
CA GLN A 55 -18.37 11.03 8.70
C GLN A 55 -18.28 11.44 10.18
N SER A 56 -17.10 11.80 10.69
CA SER A 56 -16.98 12.33 12.05
C SER A 56 -17.32 13.82 12.04
N SER A 57 -18.57 14.14 12.37
CA SER A 57 -19.00 15.52 12.62
C SER A 57 -18.47 16.08 13.94
N GLU A 58 -18.04 15.23 14.88
CA GLU A 58 -17.45 15.59 16.17
C GLU A 58 -16.22 14.72 16.48
N PRO A 59 -15.21 15.26 17.19
CA PRO A 59 -14.06 14.49 17.65
C PRO A 59 -14.50 13.42 18.67
N TYR A 60 -14.08 12.18 18.46
CA TYR A 60 -14.31 11.11 19.43
C TYR A 60 -13.46 11.32 20.68
N THR A 61 -14.09 11.27 21.85
CA THR A 61 -13.39 11.22 23.14
C THR A 61 -13.07 9.77 23.53
N ASP A 62 -12.14 9.59 24.47
CA ASP A 62 -11.82 8.27 25.02
C ASP A 62 -13.05 7.58 25.62
N GLN A 63 -13.99 8.36 26.19
CA GLN A 63 -15.25 7.84 26.72
C GLN A 63 -16.18 7.32 25.61
N ASP A 64 -16.27 8.03 24.48
CA ASP A 64 -17.08 7.58 23.32
C ASP A 64 -16.56 6.27 22.73
N VAL A 65 -15.24 6.05 22.80
CA VAL A 65 -14.62 4.79 22.38
C VAL A 65 -14.96 3.69 23.38
N PHE A 66 -14.79 3.95 24.69
CA PHE A 66 -15.07 2.98 25.76
C PHE A 66 -16.51 2.46 25.71
N ASP A 67 -17.48 3.36 25.54
CA ASP A 67 -18.91 3.03 25.51
C ASP A 67 -19.33 2.20 24.28
N LYS A 68 -18.52 2.20 23.20
CA LYS A 68 -18.82 1.45 21.97
C LYS A 68 -18.21 0.05 21.91
N VAL A 69 -17.11 -0.20 22.62
CA VAL A 69 -16.37 -1.46 22.54
C VAL A 69 -16.48 -2.33 23.79
N SER A 70 -17.09 -1.82 24.87
CA SER A 70 -17.28 -2.55 26.13
C SER A 70 -18.73 -2.98 26.35
#